data_AF-A0A0C3MYQ3-F1
#
_entry.id   AF-A0A0C3MYQ3-F1
#
_cell.length_a   1.000
_cell.length_b   1.000
_cell.length_c   1.000
_cell.angle_alpha   90.00
_cell.angle_beta   90.00
_cell.angle_gamma   90.00
#
_symmetry.space_group_name_H-M   'P 1'
#
loop_
_entity.id
_entity.type
_entity.pdbx_description
1 polymer ?
#
loop_
_entity_poly.entity_id
_entity_poly.type
_entity_poly.pdbx_seq_one_letter_code
_entity_poly.pdbx_strand_id
1 'polypeptide(L)'
;TRKKAAVWTTEEEGTLLDFLASHLSQASDGNFKKATWNAAAAHMAHNYPPGLDNGNKTAESCEQKFKVLKKSYYTVANLKLVASGFAYNGSMVQ
;
A
#
# COMPACT_ATOMS: atom_id res chain seq x y z
N THR A 1 4.86 -19.75 19.44
CA THR A 1 5.92 -19.21 18.57
C THR A 1 5.40 -17.98 17.84
N ARG A 2 6.00 -16.79 18.01
CA ARG A 2 5.56 -15.56 17.33
C ARG A 2 5.99 -15.64 15.86
N LYS A 3 5.04 -15.52 14.91
CA LYS A 3 5.39 -15.46 13.48
C LYS A 3 6.24 -14.21 13.23
N LYS A 4 7.35 -14.34 12.49
CA LYS A 4 8.17 -13.20 12.05
C LYS A 4 7.29 -12.29 11.19
N ALA A 5 7.36 -10.97 11.40
CA ALA A 5 6.66 -10.01 10.57
C ALA A 5 7.25 -10.01 9.15
N ALA A 6 6.41 -9.84 8.14
CA ALA A 6 6.87 -9.63 6.78
C ALA A 6 7.54 -8.25 6.67
N VAL A 7 8.79 -8.24 6.23
CA VAL A 7 9.53 -7.05 5.80
C VAL A 7 9.17 -6.80 4.34
N TRP A 8 8.87 -5.55 4.03
CA TRP A 8 8.42 -5.10 2.70
C TRP A 8 9.44 -4.11 2.14
N THR A 9 10.02 -4.43 0.98
CA THR A 9 10.81 -3.49 0.20
C THR A 9 9.90 -2.64 -0.70
N THR A 10 10.42 -1.53 -1.23
CA THR A 10 9.68 -0.70 -2.18
C THR A 10 9.30 -1.47 -3.46
N GLU A 11 10.16 -2.38 -3.92
CA GLU A 11 9.88 -3.24 -5.08
C GLU A 11 8.72 -4.21 -4.81
N GLU A 12 8.68 -4.80 -3.61
CA GLU A 12 7.60 -5.68 -3.19
C GLU A 12 6.28 -4.93 -3.02
N GLU A 13 6.31 -3.71 -2.50
CA GLU A 13 5.15 -2.82 -2.41
C GLU A 13 4.64 -2.44 -3.80
N GLY A 14 5.53 -2.14 -4.75
CA GLY A 14 5.20 -1.90 -6.15
C GLY A 14 4.50 -3.09 -6.79
N THR A 15 5.09 -4.29 -6.67
CA THR A 15 4.51 -5.52 -7.23
C THR A 15 3.12 -5.82 -6.65
N LEU A 16 2.91 -5.60 -5.35
CA LEU A 16 1.59 -5.73 -4.74
C LEU A 16 0.59 -4.73 -5.36
N LEU A 17 0.98 -3.46 -5.51
CA LEU A 17 0.11 -2.43 -6.07
C LEU A 17 -0.23 -2.70 -7.54
N ASP A 18 0.74 -3.13 -8.35
CA ASP A 18 0.52 -3.49 -9.76
C ASP A 18 -0.43 -4.68 -9.91
N PHE A 19 -0.25 -5.70 -9.07
CA PHE A 19 -1.18 -6.83 -9.02
C PHE A 19 -2.60 -6.36 -8.68
N LEU A 20 -2.78 -5.53 -7.66
CA LEU A 20 -4.10 -5.03 -7.28
C LEU A 20 -4.71 -4.11 -8.34
N ALA A 21 -3.89 -3.28 -9.00
CA ALA A 21 -4.31 -2.40 -10.08
C ALA A 21 -4.87 -3.20 -11.27
N SER A 22 -4.21 -4.29 -11.66
CA SER A 22 -4.71 -5.18 -12.73
C SER A 22 -6.00 -5.94 -12.35
N HIS A 23 -6.34 -6.01 -11.05
CA HIS A 23 -7.52 -6.70 -10.52
C HIS A 23 -8.59 -5.74 -9.97
N LEU A 24 -8.53 -4.44 -10.31
CA LEU A 24 -9.48 -3.43 -9.80
C LEU A 24 -10.95 -3.76 -10.07
N SER A 25 -11.27 -4.40 -11.18
CA SER A 25 -12.64 -4.83 -11.52
C SER A 25 -13.22 -5.87 -10.55
N GLN A 26 -12.37 -6.52 -9.75
CA GLN A 26 -12.77 -7.48 -8.72
C GLN A 26 -13.00 -6.82 -7.35
N ALA A 27 -12.61 -5.56 -7.19
CA ALA A 27 -12.91 -4.79 -5.99
C ALA A 27 -14.41 -4.46 -5.97
N SER A 28 -15.00 -4.50 -4.78
CA SER A 28 -16.38 -4.09 -4.55
C SER A 28 -16.42 -3.24 -3.29
N ASP A 29 -17.18 -2.14 -3.32
CA ASP A 29 -17.31 -1.23 -2.16
C ASP A 29 -15.95 -0.71 -1.63
N GLY A 30 -15.02 -0.44 -2.54
CA GLY A 30 -13.71 0.12 -2.20
C GLY A 30 -12.74 -0.86 -1.52
N ASN A 31 -13.05 -2.16 -1.47
CA ASN A 31 -12.17 -3.20 -0.95
C ASN A 31 -12.14 -4.46 -1.86
N PHE A 32 -11.07 -5.24 -1.72
CA PHE A 32 -10.92 -6.51 -2.41
C PHE A 32 -11.47 -7.66 -1.58
N LYS A 33 -12.02 -8.67 -2.26
CA LYS A 33 -12.52 -9.90 -1.62
C LYS A 33 -11.35 -10.77 -1.18
N LYS A 34 -11.60 -11.68 -0.23
CA LYS A 34 -10.64 -12.69 0.25
C LYS A 34 -9.94 -13.46 -0.88
N ALA A 35 -10.67 -13.78 -1.96
CA ALA A 35 -10.12 -14.47 -3.12
C ALA A 35 -8.99 -13.69 -3.79
N THR A 36 -9.17 -12.37 -3.99
CA THR A 36 -8.13 -11.51 -4.57
C THR A 36 -6.92 -11.37 -3.65
N TRP A 37 -7.13 -11.30 -2.32
CA TRP A 37 -6.01 -11.28 -1.37
C TRP A 37 -5.22 -12.59 -1.33
N ASN A 38 -5.89 -13.73 -1.47
CA ASN A 38 -5.22 -15.02 -1.62
C ASN A 38 -4.41 -15.09 -2.92
N ALA A 39 -4.97 -14.59 -4.03
CA ALA A 39 -4.28 -14.51 -5.30
C ALA A 39 -3.06 -13.58 -5.24
N ALA A 40 -3.19 -12.42 -4.57
CA ALA A 40 -2.08 -11.50 -4.33
C ALA A 40 -0.97 -12.18 -3.52
N ALA A 41 -1.31 -12.90 -2.45
CA ALA A 41 -0.32 -13.63 -1.65
C ALA A 41 0.41 -14.71 -2.46
N ALA A 42 -0.31 -15.45 -3.32
CA ALA A 42 0.30 -16.42 -4.23
C ALA A 42 1.24 -15.74 -5.24
N HIS A 43 0.82 -14.60 -5.80
CA HIS A 43 1.64 -13.80 -6.70
C HIS A 43 2.91 -13.27 -6.01
N MET A 44 2.79 -12.79 -4.76
CA MET A 44 3.94 -12.36 -3.97
C MET A 44 4.88 -13.52 -3.65
N ALA A 45 4.37 -14.69 -3.28
CA ALA A 45 5.20 -15.86 -2.99
C ALA A 45 5.94 -16.39 -4.23
N HIS A 46 5.35 -16.24 -5.42
CA HIS A 46 5.98 -16.60 -6.69
C HIS A 46 7.15 -15.67 -7.04
N ASN A 47 6.97 -14.35 -6.89
CA ASN A 47 8.01 -13.36 -7.25
C ASN A 47 9.06 -13.18 -6.14
N TYR A 48 8.66 -13.37 -4.88
CA TYR A 48 9.49 -13.17 -3.68
C TYR A 48 9.37 -14.39 -2.76
N PRO A 49 10.08 -15.48 -3.09
CA PRO A 49 10.07 -16.69 -2.27
C PRO A 49 10.47 -16.38 -0.82
N PRO A 50 9.89 -17.08 0.18
CA PRO A 50 10.24 -16.85 1.58
C PRO A 50 11.73 -17.05 1.84
N GLY A 51 12.40 -15.97 2.28
CA GLY A 51 13.75 -16.05 2.82
C GLY A 51 13.74 -16.53 4.28
N LEU A 52 14.87 -17.06 4.76
CA LEU A 52 15.03 -17.58 6.13
C LEU A 52 14.68 -16.53 7.22
N ASP A 53 14.85 -15.26 6.89
CA ASP A 53 14.66 -14.12 7.79
C ASP A 53 13.44 -13.25 7.51
N ASN A 54 12.67 -13.53 6.46
CA ASN A 54 11.48 -12.76 6.13
C ASN A 54 10.20 -13.55 6.38
N GLY A 55 9.22 -12.93 7.05
CA GLY A 55 7.89 -13.51 7.19
C GLY A 55 7.19 -13.64 5.83
N ASN A 56 6.44 -14.73 5.62
CA ASN A 56 5.66 -14.93 4.41
C ASN A 56 4.67 -13.79 4.20
N LYS A 57 4.56 -13.31 2.95
CA LYS A 57 3.57 -12.33 2.53
C LYS A 57 2.21 -13.00 2.33
N THR A 58 1.55 -13.29 3.45
CA THR A 58 0.20 -13.87 3.47
C THR A 58 -0.84 -12.88 2.94
N ALA A 59 -2.05 -13.38 2.64
CA ALA A 59 -3.20 -12.56 2.23
C ALA A 59 -3.48 -11.43 3.22
N GLU A 60 -3.45 -11.74 4.52
CA GLU A 60 -3.63 -10.76 5.59
C GLU A 60 -2.54 -9.67 5.56
N SER A 61 -1.28 -10.05 5.40
CA SER A 61 -0.18 -9.08 5.35
C SER A 61 -0.24 -8.19 4.09
N CYS A 62 -0.70 -8.74 2.95
CA CYS A 62 -0.92 -7.98 1.72
C CYS A 62 -2.04 -6.94 1.93
N GLU A 63 -3.16 -7.35 2.53
CA GLU A 63 -4.27 -6.45 2.85
C GLU A 63 -3.84 -5.34 3.82
N GLN A 64 -3.14 -5.71 4.90
CA GLN A 64 -2.63 -4.76 5.89
C GLN A 64 -1.65 -3.76 5.25
N LYS A 65 -0.73 -4.24 4.42
CA LYS A 65 0.23 -3.39 3.71
C LYS A 65 -0.50 -2.43 2.77
N PHE A 66 -1.46 -2.90 1.98
CA PHE A 66 -2.27 -2.03 1.12
C PHE A 66 -3.00 -0.93 1.91
N LYS A 67 -3.59 -1.26 3.07
CA LYS A 67 -4.24 -0.26 3.93
C LYS A 67 -3.26 0.81 4.41
N VAL A 68 -2.05 0.43 4.80
CA VAL A 68 -0.99 1.37 5.20
C VAL A 68 -0.58 2.26 4.03
N LEU A 69 -0.32 1.69 2.86
CA LEU A 69 0.06 2.44 1.65
C LEU A 69 -1.03 3.43 1.24
N LYS A 70 -2.29 2.98 1.22
CA LYS A 70 -3.45 3.83 0.92
C LYS A 70 -3.56 5.01 1.90
N LYS A 71 -3.35 4.78 3.20
CA LYS A 71 -3.35 5.84 4.22
C LYS A 71 -2.22 6.85 3.97
N SER A 72 -1.00 6.37 3.71
CA SER A 72 0.15 7.24 3.41
C SER A 72 -0.09 8.11 2.18
N TYR A 73 -0.67 7.55 1.12
CA TYR A 73 -1.05 8.29 -0.08
C TYR A 73 -2.02 9.43 0.23
N TYR A 74 -3.12 9.15 0.94
CA TYR A 74 -4.10 10.19 1.28
C TYR A 74 -3.51 11.28 2.19
N THR A 75 -2.64 10.92 3.13
CA THR A 75 -1.93 11.91 3.96
C THR A 75 -1.12 12.87 3.08
N VAL A 76 -0.34 12.36 2.13
CA VAL A 76 0.47 13.18 1.23
C VAL A 76 -0.40 14.02 0.29
N ALA A 77 -1.47 13.44 -0.26
CA ALA A 77 -2.41 14.15 -1.12
C ALA A 77 -3.10 15.31 -0.40
N ASN A 78 -3.56 15.07 0.85
CA ASN A 78 -4.16 16.11 1.68
C ASN A 78 -3.17 17.23 2.02
N LEU A 79 -1.93 16.88 2.38
CA LEU A 79 -0.88 17.86 2.65
C LEU A 79 -0.63 18.76 1.42
N LYS A 80 -0.58 18.18 0.22
CA LYS A 80 -0.43 18.96 -1.03
C LYS A 80 -1.61 19.89 -1.27
N LEU A 81 -2.83 19.45 -0.97
CA LEU A 81 -4.05 20.25 -1.13
C LEU A 81 -4.11 21.43 -0.16
N VAL A 82 -3.67 21.27 1.09
CA VAL A 82 -3.68 22.36 2.08
C VAL A 82 -2.48 23.31 1.91
N ALA A 83 -1.33 22.80 1.45
CA ALA A 83 -0.13 23.61 1.23
C ALA A 83 -0.30 24.62 0.09
N SER A 84 -1.12 24.32 -0.93
CA SER A 84 -1.45 25.27 -1.99
C SER A 84 -2.32 26.45 -1.53
N GLY A 85 -2.84 26.43 -0.29
CA GLY A 85 -3.64 27.50 0.30
C GLY A 85 -2.85 28.54 1.12
N PHE A 86 -1.56 28.31 1.39
CA PHE A 86 -0.72 29.31 2.05
C PHE A 86 -0.19 30.33 1.03
N ALA A 87 -1.03 31.28 0.63
CA ALA A 87 -0.56 32.51 0.00
C ALA A 87 -0.01 33.42 1.11
N TYR A 88 1.29 33.75 1.08
CA TYR A 88 1.80 34.91 1.82
C TYR A 88 1.11 36.14 1.22
N ASN A 89 0.11 36.70 1.91
CA ASN A 89 -0.36 38.04 1.62
C ASN A 89 0.71 39.02 2.11
N GLY A 90 1.75 39.20 1.29
CA GLY A 90 2.79 40.19 1.50
C GLY A 90 2.23 41.60 1.39
N SER A 91 1.45 42.05 2.38
CA SER A 91 1.22 43.47 2.61
C SER A 91 2.24 43.94 3.64
N MET A 92 3.46 44.19 3.17
CA MET A 92 4.26 45.28 3.73
C MET A 92 3.99 46.48 2.84
N VAL A 93 2.99 47.29 3.23
CA VAL A 93 2.86 48.65 2.69
C VAL A 93 3.66 49.56 3.60
N GLN A 94 4.59 50.25 2.95
CA GLN A 94 5.61 51.16 3.47
C GLN A 94 5.04 52.41 4.14
#